data_AF-A0A7X4ALV8-F1
#
_entry.id   AF-A0A7X4ALV8-F1
#
_cell.length_a   1.000
_cell.length_b   1.000
_cell.length_c   1.000
_cell.angle_alpha   90.00
_cell.angle_beta   90.00
_cell.angle_gamma   90.00
#
_symmetry.space_group_name_H-M   'P 1'
#
loop_
_entity.id
_entity.type
_entity.pdbx_description
1 polymer ?
#
loop_
_entity_poly.entity_id
_entity_poly.type
_entity_poly.pdbx_seq_one_letter_code
_entity_poly.pdbx_strand_id
1 'polypeptide(L)'
;MTKGRTVVRWLCSISFLVYGFAKVNGAQFTMLDSQLALPLAEVKPFWFVWYFFGYSDLYKGFIASIEIVGGILLAIPRTSLLGALVLLPPIVNIVVVDLVFQVDPGGTLMAILLTCGILYVIIPHARRLLSTALLDHPTTRAGNAVMACGVVGACIFAFSTTHWIANYNNRHPTAVDGRWEVISSEDAGLRRVFFERNRAHMVVFMNEDGGLNSHHFEVGDGRVRIWDQWLSKGDLIAQGRLTEQDVMELRFETGVQVTLKRRFGPKS
;
A
#
# COMPACT_ATOMS: atom_id res chain seq x y z
N MET A 1 15.88 -9.59 30.27
CA MET A 1 15.96 -9.28 28.83
C MET A 1 17.10 -8.30 28.62
N THR A 2 17.99 -8.53 27.65
CA THR A 2 18.97 -7.50 27.26
C THR A 2 18.22 -6.30 26.67
N LYS A 3 18.68 -5.07 26.91
CA LYS A 3 18.03 -3.83 26.41
C LYS A 3 17.77 -3.90 24.89
N GLY A 4 18.72 -4.47 24.12
CA GLY A 4 18.59 -4.65 22.67
C GLY A 4 17.41 -5.53 22.24
N ARG A 5 17.09 -6.62 22.98
CA ARG A 5 15.94 -7.47 22.64
C ARG A 5 14.61 -6.78 22.84
N THR A 6 14.51 -5.90 23.84
CA THR A 6 13.31 -5.10 24.05
C THR A 6 13.11 -4.12 22.89
N VAL A 7 14.18 -3.47 22.41
CA VAL A 7 14.12 -2.54 21.27
C VAL A 7 13.67 -3.26 20.00
N VAL A 8 14.36 -4.34 19.61
CA VAL A 8 14.01 -5.11 18.39
C VAL A 8 12.57 -5.59 18.43
N ARG A 9 12.12 -6.11 19.58
CA ARG A 9 10.75 -6.58 19.77
C ARG A 9 9.71 -5.47 19.57
N TRP A 10 9.96 -4.27 20.11
CA TRP A 10 9.09 -3.12 19.91
C TRP A 10 9.10 -2.62 18.47
N LEU A 11 10.26 -2.57 17.81
CA LEU A 11 10.38 -2.21 16.40
C LEU A 11 9.56 -3.16 15.53
N CYS A 12 9.77 -4.48 15.67
CA CYS A 12 8.99 -5.49 14.94
C CYS A 12 7.50 -5.35 15.24
N SER A 13 7.12 -5.19 16.51
CA SER A 13 5.72 -5.05 16.91
C SER A 13 5.05 -3.85 16.22
N ILE A 14 5.68 -2.67 16.27
CA ILE A 14 5.15 -1.46 15.64
C ILE A 14 5.07 -1.65 14.13
N SER A 15 6.07 -2.24 13.49
CA SER A 15 6.05 -2.52 12.06
C SER A 15 4.91 -3.45 11.66
N PHE A 16 4.70 -4.56 12.36
CA PHE A 16 3.57 -5.46 12.07
C PHE A 16 2.22 -4.80 12.30
N LEU A 17 2.09 -3.94 13.31
CA LEU A 17 0.88 -3.13 13.49
C LEU A 17 0.66 -2.19 12.30
N VAL A 18 1.70 -1.49 11.84
CA VAL A 18 1.62 -0.60 10.68
C VAL A 18 1.22 -1.38 9.42
N TYR A 19 1.87 -2.51 9.11
CA TYR A 19 1.50 -3.31 7.94
C TYR A 19 0.10 -3.90 8.04
N GLY A 20 -0.30 -4.37 9.22
CA GLY A 20 -1.64 -4.93 9.44
C GLY A 20 -2.72 -3.88 9.27
N PHE A 21 -2.58 -2.71 9.91
CA PHE A 21 -3.53 -1.61 9.72
C PHE A 21 -3.50 -1.01 8.32
N ALA A 22 -2.36 -1.03 7.62
CA ALA A 22 -2.28 -0.61 6.22
C ALA A 22 -3.17 -1.47 5.30
N LYS A 23 -3.28 -2.78 5.57
CA LYS A 23 -4.20 -3.68 4.85
C LYS A 23 -5.66 -3.38 5.18
N VAL A 24 -5.98 -3.15 6.46
CA VAL A 24 -7.35 -2.81 6.90
C VAL A 24 -7.83 -1.49 6.31
N ASN A 25 -6.98 -0.47 6.34
CA ASN A 25 -7.33 0.88 5.88
C ASN A 25 -7.30 1.03 4.35
N GLY A 26 -6.85 0.01 3.61
CA GLY A 26 -6.72 0.10 2.15
C GLY A 26 -5.52 0.91 1.67
N ALA A 27 -4.50 1.12 2.52
CA ALA A 27 -3.21 1.67 2.09
C ALA A 27 -2.38 0.66 1.28
N GLN A 28 -2.67 -0.64 1.41
CA GLN A 28 -2.11 -1.72 0.59
C GLN A 28 -3.18 -2.42 -0.24
N PHE A 29 -2.73 -3.10 -1.30
CA PHE A 29 -3.55 -3.93 -2.19
C PHE A 29 -4.64 -3.17 -2.96
N THR A 30 -4.37 -1.91 -3.30
CA THR A 30 -5.21 -1.13 -4.20
C THR A 30 -4.80 -1.32 -5.65
N MET A 31 -5.79 -1.52 -6.52
CA MET A 31 -5.57 -1.73 -7.95
C MET A 31 -5.74 -0.44 -8.75
N LEU A 32 -4.98 -0.34 -9.84
CA LEU A 32 -5.09 0.72 -10.84
C LEU A 32 -5.99 0.28 -12.00
N ASP A 33 -6.84 1.19 -12.47
CA ASP A 33 -7.73 0.93 -13.61
C ASP A 33 -6.96 0.75 -14.93
N SER A 34 -5.81 1.42 -15.05
CA SER A 34 -4.86 1.25 -16.16
C SER A 34 -4.30 -0.17 -16.23
N GLN A 35 -3.95 -0.77 -15.08
CA GLN A 35 -3.42 -2.13 -15.01
C GLN A 35 -4.51 -3.17 -15.28
N LEU A 36 -5.75 -2.91 -14.84
CA LEU A 36 -6.92 -3.74 -15.16
C LEU A 36 -7.35 -3.66 -16.63
N ALA A 37 -6.83 -2.71 -17.40
CA ALA A 37 -7.13 -2.58 -18.82
C ALA A 37 -6.19 -3.38 -19.72
N LEU A 38 -5.06 -3.86 -19.19
CA LEU A 38 -4.10 -4.66 -19.93
C LEU A 38 -4.58 -6.10 -20.14
N PRO A 39 -4.21 -6.74 -21.25
CA PRO A 39 -4.29 -8.19 -21.37
C PRO A 39 -3.54 -8.88 -20.23
N LEU A 40 -4.06 -10.00 -19.74
CA LEU A 40 -3.48 -10.69 -18.58
C LEU A 40 -1.99 -11.04 -18.78
N ALA A 41 -1.59 -11.38 -20.01
CA ALA A 41 -0.21 -11.71 -20.36
C ALA A 41 0.78 -10.53 -20.21
N GLU A 42 0.30 -9.29 -20.22
CA GLU A 42 1.11 -8.07 -20.14
C GLU A 42 1.13 -7.45 -18.74
N VAL A 43 0.31 -7.96 -17.81
CA VAL A 43 0.25 -7.48 -16.42
C VAL A 43 1.56 -7.84 -15.72
N LYS A 44 2.19 -6.87 -15.06
CA LYS A 44 3.44 -7.11 -14.33
C LYS A 44 3.19 -8.04 -13.12
N PRO A 45 4.15 -8.92 -12.74
CA PRO A 45 4.00 -9.85 -11.61
C PRO A 45 3.55 -9.17 -10.30
N PHE A 46 4.05 -7.97 -10.01
CA PHE A 46 3.63 -7.17 -8.86
C PHE A 46 2.10 -6.95 -8.80
N TRP A 47 1.50 -6.54 -9.94
CA TRP A 47 0.07 -6.21 -9.99
C TRP A 47 -0.82 -7.43 -9.86
N PHE A 48 -0.34 -8.61 -10.27
CA PHE A 48 -1.03 -9.87 -10.01
C PHE A 48 -1.20 -10.14 -8.52
N VAL A 49 -0.12 -10.02 -7.77
CA VAL A 49 -0.13 -10.24 -6.31
C VAL A 49 -0.97 -9.17 -5.61
N TRP A 50 -0.83 -7.92 -6.02
CA TRP A 50 -1.63 -6.82 -5.48
C TRP A 50 -3.12 -7.04 -5.70
N TYR A 51 -3.50 -7.51 -6.90
CA TYR A 51 -4.89 -7.87 -7.20
C TYR A 51 -5.36 -9.05 -6.35
N PHE A 52 -4.57 -10.13 -6.27
CA PHE A 52 -4.93 -11.34 -5.52
C PHE A 52 -5.21 -11.04 -4.05
N PHE A 53 -4.29 -10.34 -3.36
CA PHE A 53 -4.50 -9.98 -1.95
C PHE A 53 -5.57 -8.90 -1.76
N GLY A 54 -5.81 -8.06 -2.77
CA GLY A 54 -6.83 -7.02 -2.75
C GLY A 54 -8.25 -7.51 -3.03
N TYR A 55 -8.39 -8.66 -3.72
CA TYR A 55 -9.66 -9.15 -4.26
C TYR A 55 -10.67 -9.55 -3.19
N SER A 56 -10.25 -10.29 -2.16
CA SER A 56 -11.14 -10.77 -1.09
C SER A 56 -10.91 -9.98 0.19
N ASP A 57 -11.89 -9.16 0.57
CA ASP A 57 -11.85 -8.39 1.82
C ASP A 57 -11.72 -9.30 3.05
N LEU A 58 -12.34 -10.48 3.01
CA LEU A 58 -12.22 -11.46 4.09
C LEU A 58 -10.80 -12.02 4.20
N TYR A 59 -10.18 -12.38 3.07
CA TYR A 59 -8.81 -12.91 3.07
C TYR A 59 -7.79 -11.83 3.47
N LYS A 60 -7.95 -10.61 2.95
CA LYS A 60 -7.19 -9.42 3.33
C LYS A 60 -7.30 -9.14 4.83
N GLY A 61 -8.53 -9.16 5.36
CA GLY A 61 -8.81 -8.97 6.78
C GLY A 61 -8.22 -10.07 7.66
N PHE A 62 -8.26 -11.33 7.19
CA PHE A 62 -7.64 -12.46 7.88
C PHE A 62 -6.12 -12.26 8.04
N ILE A 63 -5.40 -11.98 6.96
CA ILE A 63 -3.95 -11.73 7.02
C ILE A 63 -3.64 -10.52 7.91
N ALA A 64 -4.40 -9.43 7.75
CA ALA A 64 -4.24 -8.24 8.58
C ALA A 64 -4.43 -8.55 10.08
N SER A 65 -5.40 -9.38 10.43
CA SER A 65 -5.64 -9.78 11.81
C SER A 65 -4.48 -10.56 12.41
N ILE A 66 -3.82 -11.43 11.63
CA ILE A 66 -2.63 -12.18 12.06
C ILE A 66 -1.49 -11.21 12.37
N GLU A 67 -1.25 -10.22 11.49
CA GLU A 67 -0.21 -9.20 11.70
C GLU A 67 -0.49 -8.33 12.92
N ILE A 68 -1.73 -7.87 13.09
CA ILE A 68 -2.13 -7.01 14.23
C ILE A 68 -2.04 -7.78 15.54
N VAL A 69 -2.70 -8.94 15.63
CA VAL A 69 -2.70 -9.78 16.85
C VAL A 69 -1.29 -10.23 17.17
N GLY A 70 -0.54 -10.70 16.18
CA GLY A 70 0.87 -11.08 16.34
C GLY A 70 1.72 -9.91 16.83
N GLY A 71 1.52 -8.70 16.29
CA GLY A 71 2.20 -7.48 16.71
C GLY A 71 1.90 -7.09 18.16
N ILE A 72 0.64 -7.19 18.60
CA ILE A 72 0.23 -6.96 20.00
C ILE A 72 0.85 -8.01 20.93
N LEU A 73 0.78 -9.29 20.56
CA LEU A 73 1.39 -10.36 21.34
C LEU A 73 2.90 -10.18 21.46
N LEU A 74 3.56 -9.70 20.39
CA LEU A 74 4.97 -9.39 20.38
C LEU A 74 5.31 -8.20 21.29
N ALA A 75 4.43 -7.20 21.40
CA ALA A 75 4.59 -6.04 22.29
C ALA A 75 4.56 -6.38 23.79
N ILE A 76 3.94 -7.51 24.16
CA ILE A 76 3.83 -7.94 25.55
C ILE A 76 4.92 -8.99 25.83
N PRO A 77 5.90 -8.73 26.73
CA PRO A 77 7.05 -9.62 26.95
C PRO A 77 6.66 -11.07 27.26
N ARG A 78 5.57 -11.27 28.02
CA ARG A 78 5.07 -12.59 28.42
C ARG A 78 4.54 -13.43 27.25
N THR A 79 3.99 -12.79 26.23
CA THR A 79 3.42 -13.44 25.04
C THR A 79 4.29 -13.31 23.80
N SER A 80 5.47 -12.70 23.93
CA SER A 80 6.33 -12.34 22.81
C SER A 80 6.77 -13.54 21.96
N LEU A 81 6.99 -14.69 22.58
CA LEU A 81 7.28 -15.93 21.85
C LEU A 81 6.07 -16.38 21.01
N LEU A 82 4.87 -16.37 21.58
CA LEU A 82 3.65 -16.73 20.85
C LEU A 82 3.43 -15.77 19.67
N GLY A 83 3.58 -14.46 19.89
CA GLY A 83 3.51 -13.48 18.82
C GLY A 83 4.54 -13.74 17.72
N ALA A 84 5.77 -14.05 18.09
CA ALA A 84 6.83 -14.38 17.12
C ALA A 84 6.53 -15.65 16.30
N LEU A 85 5.99 -16.70 16.94
CA LEU A 85 5.60 -17.93 16.26
C LEU A 85 4.40 -17.74 15.32
N VAL A 86 3.43 -16.90 15.71
CA VAL A 86 2.28 -16.54 14.87
C VAL A 86 2.73 -15.73 13.65
N LEU A 87 3.69 -14.82 13.82
CA LEU A 87 4.18 -13.92 12.76
C LEU A 87 5.22 -14.55 11.82
N LEU A 88 5.91 -15.63 12.23
CA LEU A 88 6.98 -16.23 11.44
C LEU A 88 6.49 -16.81 10.09
N PRO A 89 5.43 -17.63 10.03
CA PRO A 89 4.93 -18.12 8.74
C PRO A 89 4.54 -17.02 7.74
N PRO A 90 3.72 -16.01 8.11
CA PRO A 90 3.32 -14.97 7.15
C PRO A 90 4.50 -14.09 6.72
N ILE A 91 5.44 -13.72 7.61
CA ILE A 91 6.56 -12.86 7.20
C ILE A 91 7.52 -13.58 6.24
N VAL A 92 7.75 -14.88 6.44
CA VAL A 92 8.55 -15.69 5.50
C VAL A 92 7.82 -15.80 4.16
N ASN A 93 6.51 -16.03 4.16
CA ASN A 93 5.73 -16.04 2.94
C ASN A 93 5.78 -14.69 2.20
N ILE A 94 5.70 -13.56 2.93
CA ILE A 94 5.85 -12.22 2.35
C ILE A 94 7.21 -12.08 1.66
N VAL A 95 8.32 -12.48 2.30
CA VAL A 95 9.65 -12.44 1.67
C VAL A 95 9.70 -13.26 0.38
N VAL A 96 9.12 -14.46 0.36
CA VAL A 96 9.09 -15.30 -0.84
C VAL A 96 8.29 -14.65 -1.95
N VAL A 97 7.10 -14.14 -1.64
CA VAL A 97 6.24 -13.44 -2.59
C VAL A 97 6.95 -12.20 -3.14
N ASP A 98 7.58 -11.40 -2.27
CA ASP A 98 8.27 -10.17 -2.65
C ASP A 98 9.39 -10.45 -3.66
N LEU A 99 10.19 -11.50 -3.43
CA LEU A 99 11.28 -11.90 -4.32
C LEU A 99 10.78 -12.48 -5.65
N VAL A 100 9.77 -13.35 -5.62
CA VAL A 100 9.26 -14.04 -6.81
C VAL A 100 8.49 -13.08 -7.72
N PHE A 101 7.69 -12.19 -7.15
CA PHE A 101 6.83 -11.28 -7.89
C PHE A 101 7.40 -9.87 -8.04
N GLN A 102 8.69 -9.69 -7.71
CA GLN A 102 9.44 -8.45 -7.91
C GLN A 102 8.74 -7.24 -7.27
N VAL A 103 8.33 -7.42 -6.01
CA VAL A 103 7.80 -6.33 -5.19
C VAL A 103 8.92 -5.30 -4.95
N ASP A 104 8.52 -4.06 -4.65
CA ASP A 104 9.45 -2.96 -4.37
C ASP A 104 10.63 -3.38 -3.45
N PRO A 105 11.88 -3.04 -3.80
CA PRO A 105 13.06 -3.42 -3.02
C PRO A 105 13.04 -2.93 -1.57
N GLY A 106 12.45 -1.77 -1.30
CA GLY A 106 12.30 -1.24 0.06
C GLY A 106 11.33 -2.06 0.91
N GLY A 107 10.20 -2.46 0.32
CA GLY A 107 9.27 -3.41 0.93
C GLY A 107 9.93 -4.75 1.27
N THR A 108 10.62 -5.32 0.29
CA THR A 108 11.35 -6.59 0.41
C THR A 108 12.39 -6.54 1.53
N LEU A 109 13.19 -5.47 1.60
CA LEU A 109 14.21 -5.29 2.63
C LEU A 109 13.58 -5.24 4.03
N MET A 110 12.46 -4.53 4.18
CA MET A 110 11.74 -4.47 5.46
C MET A 110 11.22 -5.86 5.86
N ALA A 111 10.67 -6.64 4.94
CA ALA A 111 10.21 -8.00 5.22
C ALA A 111 11.35 -8.92 5.70
N ILE A 112 12.54 -8.80 5.08
CA ILE A 112 13.75 -9.54 5.50
C ILE A 112 14.20 -9.11 6.91
N LEU A 113 14.26 -7.80 7.17
CA LEU A 113 14.64 -7.28 8.49
C LEU A 113 13.67 -7.71 9.59
N LEU A 114 12.36 -7.72 9.31
CA LEU A 114 11.35 -8.22 10.22
C LEU A 114 11.51 -9.72 10.47
N THR A 115 11.80 -10.50 9.43
CA THR A 115 12.10 -11.94 9.57
C THR A 115 13.29 -12.16 10.51
N CYS A 116 14.39 -11.44 10.29
CA CYS A 116 15.56 -11.47 11.17
C CYS A 116 15.23 -11.06 12.61
N GLY A 117 14.41 -10.04 12.80
CA GLY A 117 13.95 -9.58 14.11
C GLY A 117 13.09 -10.62 14.84
N ILE A 118 12.18 -11.28 14.14
CA ILE A 118 11.38 -12.40 14.67
C ILE A 118 12.28 -13.57 15.09
N LEU A 119 13.23 -13.97 14.24
CA LEU A 119 14.19 -15.03 14.56
C LEU A 119 15.04 -14.66 15.79
N TYR A 120 15.49 -13.41 15.89
CA TYR A 120 16.22 -12.91 17.06
C TYR A 120 15.40 -12.98 18.35
N VAL A 121 14.07 -12.79 18.29
CA VAL A 121 13.17 -12.99 19.43
C VAL A 121 13.01 -14.47 19.77
N ILE A 122 12.94 -15.37 18.78
CA ILE A 122 12.71 -16.81 18.99
C ILE A 122 13.95 -17.52 19.55
N ILE A 123 15.15 -17.26 19.02
CA ILE A 123 16.40 -18.00 19.30
C ILE A 123 16.66 -18.21 20.81
N PRO A 124 16.55 -17.18 21.68
CA PRO A 124 16.79 -17.35 23.12
C PRO A 124 15.73 -18.19 23.84
N HIS A 125 14.51 -18.22 23.30
CA HIS A 125 13.39 -18.96 23.88
C HIS A 125 13.40 -20.43 23.48
N ALA A 126 13.85 -20.77 22.27
CA ALA A 126 14.09 -22.17 21.86
C ALA A 126 15.09 -22.88 22.78
N ARG A 127 16.14 -22.15 23.22
CA ARG A 127 17.12 -22.66 24.20
C ARG A 127 16.53 -22.84 25.60
N ARG A 128 15.54 -22.03 25.99
CA ARG A 128 14.85 -22.11 27.29
C ARG A 128 13.72 -23.14 27.33
N LEU A 129 13.05 -23.42 26.21
CA LEU A 129 12.03 -24.47 26.15
C LEU A 129 12.63 -25.88 26.34
N LEU A 130 13.93 -26.03 26.04
CA LEU A 130 14.71 -27.24 26.35
C LEU A 130 15.12 -27.34 27.84
N SER A 131 15.00 -26.26 28.61
CA SER A 131 15.34 -26.20 30.04
C SER A 131 14.14 -25.66 30.83
N THR A 132 13.27 -26.56 31.28
CA THR A 132 12.07 -26.29 32.11
C THR A 132 12.15 -25.02 32.96
N ALA A 133 11.43 -23.97 32.56
CA ALA A 133 10.91 -22.89 33.40
C ALA A 133 10.07 -21.95 32.52
N LEU A 134 8.79 -22.28 32.36
CA LEU A 134 7.80 -21.32 31.92
C LEU A 134 7.51 -20.36 33.08
N LEU A 135 7.63 -19.08 32.77
CA LEU A 135 6.99 -17.96 33.48
C LEU A 135 7.42 -17.74 34.93
N ASP A 136 8.43 -16.90 35.12
CA ASP A 136 8.27 -15.85 36.12
C ASP A 136 9.08 -14.60 35.79
N HIS A 137 8.35 -13.52 35.55
CA HIS A 137 8.90 -12.17 35.55
C HIS A 137 8.02 -11.36 36.48
N PRO A 138 8.51 -10.99 37.68
CA PRO A 138 7.77 -10.10 38.56
C PRO A 138 7.56 -8.79 37.82
N THR A 139 6.29 -8.44 37.58
CA THR A 139 5.93 -7.13 37.02
C THR A 139 5.18 -6.34 38.08
N THR A 140 5.58 -5.09 38.25
CA THR A 140 4.87 -4.16 39.11
C THR A 140 3.60 -3.66 38.40
N ARG A 141 2.59 -3.23 39.18
CA ARG A 141 1.36 -2.62 38.63
C ARG A 141 1.67 -1.43 37.71
N ALA A 142 2.65 -0.61 38.09
CA ALA A 142 3.14 0.49 37.27
C ALA A 142 3.77 0.01 35.95
N GLY A 143 4.56 -1.06 35.96
CA GLY A 143 5.14 -1.65 34.75
C GLY A 143 4.09 -2.19 33.78
N ASN A 144 3.03 -2.81 34.29
CA ASN A 144 1.90 -3.28 33.48
C ASN A 144 1.13 -2.11 32.85
N ALA A 145 0.91 -1.02 33.59
CA ALA A 145 0.25 0.17 33.08
C ALA A 145 1.07 0.83 31.96
N VAL A 146 2.38 1.01 32.14
CA VAL A 146 3.28 1.57 31.11
C VAL A 146 3.27 0.70 29.85
N MET A 147 3.31 -0.62 30.00
CA MET A 147 3.23 -1.55 28.88
C MET A 147 1.89 -1.42 28.14
N ALA A 148 0.77 -1.40 28.87
CA ALA A 148 -0.56 -1.25 28.27
C ALA A 148 -0.69 0.07 27.51
N CYS A 149 -0.26 1.19 28.10
CA CYS A 149 -0.21 2.50 27.44
C CYS A 149 0.67 2.46 26.19
N GLY A 150 1.82 1.77 26.24
CA GLY A 150 2.71 1.59 25.09
C GLY A 150 2.06 0.81 23.95
N VAL A 151 1.34 -0.28 24.25
CA VAL A 151 0.60 -1.08 23.26
C VAL A 151 -0.52 -0.25 22.62
N VAL A 152 -1.32 0.44 23.45
CA VAL A 152 -2.41 1.30 22.97
C VAL A 152 -1.86 2.44 22.11
N GLY A 153 -0.80 3.11 22.57
CA GLY A 153 -0.13 4.17 21.81
C GLY A 153 0.41 3.68 20.47
N ALA A 154 1.02 2.50 20.42
CA ALA A 154 1.49 1.89 19.17
C ALA A 154 0.34 1.57 18.21
N CYS A 155 -0.79 1.06 18.71
CA CYS A 155 -1.97 0.79 17.89
C CYS A 155 -2.57 2.08 17.32
N ILE A 156 -2.73 3.12 18.16
CA ILE A 156 -3.22 4.44 17.72
C ILE A 156 -2.30 5.03 16.67
N PHE A 157 -0.98 5.01 16.90
CA PHE A 157 0.00 5.50 15.95
C PHE A 157 -0.08 4.78 14.60
N ALA A 158 -0.08 3.45 14.62
CA ALA A 158 -0.15 2.62 13.42
C ALA A 158 -1.46 2.83 12.65
N PHE A 159 -2.60 2.84 13.34
CA PHE A 159 -3.89 3.08 12.73
C PHE A 159 -3.97 4.47 12.11
N SER A 160 -3.66 5.53 12.87
CA SER A 160 -3.76 6.91 12.39
C SER A 160 -2.85 7.18 11.20
N THR A 161 -1.61 6.70 11.25
CA THR A 161 -0.65 6.87 10.15
C THR A 161 -1.11 6.16 8.89
N THR A 162 -1.55 4.92 9.00
CA THR A 162 -1.97 4.13 7.84
C THR A 162 -3.30 4.59 7.27
N HIS A 163 -4.20 5.08 8.12
CA HIS A 163 -5.45 5.71 7.70
C HIS A 163 -5.16 7.00 6.92
N TRP A 164 -4.23 7.83 7.39
CA TRP A 164 -3.80 9.01 6.65
C TRP A 164 -3.18 8.65 5.29
N ILE A 165 -2.28 7.66 5.25
CA ILE A 165 -1.68 7.17 4.00
C ILE A 165 -2.77 6.67 3.04
N ALA A 166 -3.73 5.90 3.55
CA ALA A 166 -4.84 5.38 2.75
C ALA A 166 -5.68 6.51 2.16
N ASN A 167 -6.04 7.54 2.93
CA ASN A 167 -6.84 8.65 2.42
C ASN A 167 -6.06 9.58 1.48
N TYR A 168 -4.74 9.71 1.67
CA TYR A 168 -3.89 10.46 0.74
C TYR A 168 -3.79 9.73 -0.60
N ASN A 169 -3.59 8.40 -0.58
CA ASN A 169 -3.48 7.59 -1.78
C ASN A 169 -4.83 7.29 -2.43
N ASN A 170 -5.89 7.06 -1.66
CA ASN A 170 -7.23 6.80 -2.14
C ASN A 170 -8.05 8.07 -1.97
N ARG A 171 -7.87 9.01 -2.90
CA ARG A 171 -8.52 10.31 -2.85
C ARG A 171 -10.04 10.15 -2.86
N HIS A 172 -10.73 11.15 -2.32
CA HIS A 172 -12.16 11.29 -2.54
C HIS A 172 -12.46 11.33 -4.05
N PRO A 173 -13.55 10.67 -4.50
CA PRO A 173 -13.92 10.68 -5.90
C PRO A 173 -14.08 12.11 -6.43
N THR A 174 -13.49 12.37 -7.58
CA THR A 174 -13.59 13.60 -8.35
C THR A 174 -14.36 13.34 -9.63
N ALA A 175 -14.88 14.41 -10.23
CA ALA A 175 -15.61 14.31 -11.50
C ALA A 175 -14.75 13.75 -12.63
N VAL A 176 -13.42 13.76 -12.55
CA VAL A 176 -12.54 13.30 -13.64
C VAL A 176 -12.10 11.84 -13.50
N ASP A 177 -12.27 11.23 -12.33
CA ASP A 177 -11.76 9.87 -12.06
C ASP A 177 -12.39 8.83 -13.01
N GLY A 178 -11.61 7.81 -13.37
CA GLY A 178 -12.04 6.69 -14.21
C GLY A 178 -11.37 6.64 -15.58
N ARG A 179 -12.01 5.91 -16.50
CA ARG A 179 -11.44 5.52 -17.80
C ARG A 179 -12.00 6.36 -18.94
N TRP A 180 -11.08 6.94 -19.70
CA TRP A 180 -11.34 7.81 -20.84
C TRP A 180 -10.75 7.23 -22.10
N GLU A 181 -11.55 7.19 -23.17
CA GLU A 181 -11.08 6.78 -24.50
C GLU A 181 -10.91 7.98 -25.40
N VAL A 182 -9.85 7.97 -26.19
CA VAL A 182 -9.62 8.97 -27.23
C VAL A 182 -10.63 8.75 -28.35
N ILE A 183 -11.39 9.79 -28.68
CA ILE A 183 -12.38 9.78 -29.77
C ILE A 183 -11.98 10.66 -30.96
N SER A 184 -11.08 11.63 -30.74
CA SER A 184 -10.48 12.47 -31.78
C SER A 184 -9.09 12.90 -31.32
N SER A 185 -8.12 12.86 -32.22
CA SER A 185 -6.72 13.17 -31.92
C SER A 185 -6.00 13.64 -33.19
N GLU A 186 -5.18 14.66 -33.07
CA GLU A 186 -4.30 15.16 -34.15
C GLU A 186 -2.96 14.38 -34.21
N ASP A 187 -2.99 13.06 -33.96
CA ASP A 187 -1.81 12.16 -33.92
C ASP A 187 -0.97 12.21 -32.63
N ALA A 188 -1.62 12.01 -31.47
CA ALA A 188 -0.94 11.96 -30.17
C ALA A 188 -0.30 10.60 -29.80
N GLY A 189 -0.47 9.54 -30.61
CA GLY A 189 -0.11 8.16 -30.25
C GLY A 189 -0.81 7.61 -28.99
N LEU A 190 -1.86 8.31 -28.53
CA LEU A 190 -2.57 8.08 -27.27
C LEU A 190 -3.89 7.37 -27.53
N ARG A 191 -4.16 6.29 -26.77
CA ARG A 191 -5.37 5.48 -26.91
C ARG A 191 -6.35 5.71 -25.77
N ARG A 192 -5.87 5.73 -24.52
CA ARG A 192 -6.70 5.89 -23.31
C ARG A 192 -6.01 6.72 -22.26
N VAL A 193 -6.83 7.34 -21.40
CA VAL A 193 -6.38 8.06 -20.21
C VAL A 193 -7.12 7.52 -18.98
N PHE A 194 -6.40 7.30 -17.90
CA PHE A 194 -6.92 6.78 -16.64
C PHE A 194 -6.62 7.77 -15.52
N PHE A 195 -7.65 8.36 -14.93
CA PHE A 195 -7.50 9.16 -13.72
C PHE A 195 -7.68 8.24 -12.52
N GLU A 196 -6.57 7.89 -11.88
CA GLU A 196 -6.51 6.85 -10.86
C GLU A 196 -6.97 7.40 -9.51
N ARG A 197 -8.13 6.91 -9.02
CA ARG A 197 -8.63 7.27 -7.68
C ARG A 197 -7.71 6.74 -6.58
N ASN A 198 -7.26 5.51 -6.74
CA ASN A 198 -6.57 4.75 -5.69
C ASN A 198 -5.03 4.94 -5.68
N ARG A 199 -4.55 6.04 -6.29
CA ARG A 199 -3.11 6.32 -6.40
C ARG A 199 -2.77 7.81 -6.42
N ALA A 200 -3.20 8.50 -5.37
CA ALA A 200 -3.05 9.94 -5.20
C ALA A 200 -3.41 10.65 -6.51
N HIS A 201 -2.64 11.67 -6.89
CA HIS A 201 -2.84 12.48 -8.09
C HIS A 201 -2.30 11.82 -9.37
N MET A 202 -2.41 10.50 -9.52
CA MET A 202 -1.91 9.79 -10.71
C MET A 202 -2.90 9.83 -11.87
N VAL A 203 -2.42 10.25 -13.03
CA VAL A 203 -3.08 10.00 -14.31
C VAL A 203 -2.17 9.14 -15.17
N VAL A 204 -2.72 8.12 -15.83
CA VAL A 204 -1.95 7.21 -16.68
C VAL A 204 -2.39 7.37 -18.12
N PHE A 205 -1.43 7.61 -19.01
CA PHE A 205 -1.60 7.63 -20.45
C PHE A 205 -1.25 6.26 -21.00
N MET A 206 -2.19 5.67 -21.75
CA MET A 206 -1.98 4.42 -22.46
C MET A 206 -1.87 4.72 -23.95
N ASN A 207 -0.71 4.40 -24.50
CA ASN A 207 -0.39 4.55 -25.91
C ASN A 207 -1.06 3.46 -26.76
N GLU A 208 -1.03 3.61 -28.09
CA GLU A 208 -1.59 2.61 -29.01
C GLU A 208 -0.91 1.24 -28.92
N ASP A 209 0.39 1.22 -28.63
CA ASP A 209 1.20 0.03 -28.40
C ASP A 209 0.95 -0.65 -27.04
N GLY A 210 0.09 -0.07 -26.19
CA GLY A 210 -0.19 -0.55 -24.83
C GLY A 210 0.75 -0.02 -23.75
N GLY A 211 1.75 0.78 -24.12
CA GLY A 211 2.67 1.41 -23.17
C GLY A 211 1.93 2.32 -22.18
N LEU A 212 2.30 2.23 -20.89
CA LEU A 212 1.69 3.00 -19.80
C LEU A 212 2.67 4.04 -19.25
N ASN A 213 2.31 5.32 -19.32
CA ASN A 213 3.08 6.44 -18.79
C ASN A 213 2.30 7.13 -17.67
N SER A 214 2.95 7.31 -16.52
CA SER A 214 2.31 7.87 -15.32
C SER A 214 2.70 9.32 -15.10
N HIS A 215 1.71 10.17 -14.85
CA HIS A 215 1.83 11.61 -14.73
C HIS A 215 1.11 12.11 -13.47
N HIS A 216 1.36 13.36 -13.08
CA HIS A 216 0.60 14.01 -12.00
C HIS A 216 -0.56 14.81 -12.57
N PHE A 217 -1.73 14.80 -11.91
CA PHE A 217 -2.84 15.67 -12.26
C PHE A 217 -3.45 16.41 -11.08
N GLU A 218 -3.96 17.61 -11.35
CA GLU A 218 -4.76 18.37 -10.40
C GLU A 218 -5.99 18.95 -11.09
N VAL A 219 -7.06 19.07 -10.32
CA VAL A 219 -8.32 19.66 -10.76
C VAL A 219 -8.57 20.92 -9.96
N GLY A 220 -8.79 22.04 -10.66
CA GLY A 220 -9.09 23.33 -10.05
C GLY A 220 -9.78 24.24 -11.06
N ASP A 221 -10.75 25.03 -10.60
CA ASP A 221 -11.48 26.01 -11.43
C ASP A 221 -12.12 25.42 -12.70
N GLY A 222 -12.60 24.18 -12.60
CA GLY A 222 -13.18 23.43 -13.73
C GLY A 222 -12.17 22.97 -14.79
N ARG A 223 -10.87 23.12 -14.52
CA ARG A 223 -9.77 22.70 -15.40
C ARG A 223 -8.99 21.54 -14.81
N VAL A 224 -8.43 20.73 -15.69
CA VAL A 224 -7.48 19.67 -15.38
C VAL A 224 -6.11 20.14 -15.83
N ARG A 225 -5.09 19.99 -14.99
CA ARG A 225 -3.69 20.22 -15.35
C ARG A 225 -2.92 18.94 -15.13
N ILE A 226 -2.03 18.62 -16.06
CA ILE A 226 -1.23 17.39 -16.06
C ILE A 226 0.24 17.76 -16.21
N TRP A 227 1.05 17.22 -15.32
CA TRP A 227 2.50 17.42 -15.32
C TRP A 227 3.23 16.10 -15.54
N ASP A 228 4.42 16.19 -16.12
CA ASP A 228 5.23 15.08 -16.59
C ASP A 228 5.46 14.00 -15.53
N GLN A 229 5.81 14.41 -14.30
CA GLN A 229 6.23 13.49 -13.25
C GLN A 229 5.20 13.35 -12.15
N TRP A 230 4.88 12.10 -11.80
CA TRP A 230 3.99 11.82 -10.67
C TRP A 230 4.60 12.29 -9.33
N LEU A 231 3.80 13.05 -8.57
CA LEU A 231 4.09 13.69 -7.26
C LEU A 231 5.12 14.83 -7.27
N SER A 232 6.22 14.74 -8.03
CA SER A 232 7.18 15.84 -8.19
C SER A 232 6.72 16.92 -9.17
N LYS A 233 5.64 16.65 -9.92
CA LYS A 233 5.08 17.47 -11.00
C LYS A 233 6.04 17.61 -12.18
N GLY A 234 7.22 18.19 -12.04
CA GLY A 234 8.06 18.49 -13.20
C GLY A 234 7.37 19.51 -14.12
N ASP A 235 7.58 19.40 -15.43
CA ASP A 235 7.00 20.33 -16.40
C ASP A 235 5.52 20.07 -16.64
N LEU A 236 4.76 21.13 -16.88
CA LEU A 236 3.37 20.99 -17.32
C LEU A 236 3.38 20.45 -18.75
N ILE A 237 2.61 19.39 -19.02
CA ILE A 237 2.57 18.73 -20.33
C ILE A 237 1.22 18.84 -21.02
N ALA A 238 0.13 18.96 -20.25
CA ALA A 238 -1.21 19.10 -20.81
C ALA A 238 -2.15 19.85 -19.85
N GLN A 239 -3.13 20.53 -20.44
CA GLN A 239 -4.25 21.13 -19.74
C GLN A 239 -5.55 20.73 -20.41
N GLY A 240 -6.64 20.69 -19.66
CA GLY A 240 -7.93 20.39 -20.24
C GLY A 240 -9.11 20.87 -19.44
N ARG A 241 -10.29 20.64 -19.99
CA ARG A 241 -11.56 21.01 -19.37
C ARG A 241 -12.56 19.88 -19.52
N LEU A 242 -13.26 19.60 -18.43
CA LEU A 242 -14.40 18.70 -18.43
C LEU A 242 -15.64 19.45 -18.96
N THR A 243 -16.33 18.86 -19.92
CA THR A 243 -17.62 19.35 -20.43
C THR A 243 -18.76 18.49 -19.87
N GLU A 244 -20.00 19.00 -19.91
CA GLU A 244 -21.16 18.38 -19.27
C GLU A 244 -21.57 17.00 -19.83
N GLN A 245 -21.04 16.60 -20.99
CA GLN A 245 -21.41 15.34 -21.67
C GLN A 245 -20.40 14.20 -21.43
N ASP A 246 -19.66 14.22 -20.32
CA ASP A 246 -18.59 13.24 -20.06
C ASP A 246 -17.53 13.23 -21.19
N VAL A 247 -17.28 14.42 -21.74
CA VAL A 247 -16.24 14.67 -22.74
C VAL A 247 -15.20 15.61 -22.14
N MET A 248 -13.94 15.28 -22.32
CA MET A 248 -12.81 16.08 -21.86
C MET A 248 -11.93 16.43 -23.05
N GLU A 249 -11.65 17.73 -23.19
CA GLU A 249 -10.69 18.22 -24.18
C GLU A 249 -9.36 18.45 -23.47
N LEU A 250 -8.31 17.76 -23.94
CA LEU A 250 -6.93 17.94 -23.50
C LEU A 250 -6.14 18.64 -24.60
N ARG A 251 -5.39 19.67 -24.23
CA ARG A 251 -4.43 20.38 -25.07
C ARG A 251 -3.04 20.19 -24.47
N PHE A 252 -2.15 19.62 -25.26
CA PHE A 252 -0.75 19.43 -24.89
C PHE A 252 0.06 20.69 -25.17
N GLU A 253 1.14 20.90 -24.41
CA GLU A 253 2.05 22.03 -24.64
C GLU A 253 2.76 21.95 -26.00
N THR A 254 2.84 20.77 -26.61
CA THR A 254 3.31 20.57 -27.99
C THR A 254 2.37 21.14 -29.06
N GLY A 255 1.16 21.56 -28.67
CA GLY A 255 0.11 22.07 -29.57
C GLY A 255 -0.95 21.03 -29.93
N VAL A 256 -0.71 19.74 -29.70
CA VAL A 256 -1.63 18.64 -30.03
C VAL A 256 -2.90 18.72 -29.19
N GLN A 257 -4.06 18.53 -29.83
CA GLN A 257 -5.35 18.44 -29.15
C GLN A 257 -5.93 17.03 -29.20
N VAL A 258 -6.48 16.60 -28.06
CA VAL A 258 -7.09 15.28 -27.89
C VAL A 258 -8.46 15.44 -27.23
N THR A 259 -9.48 14.86 -27.85
CA THR A 259 -10.81 14.76 -27.27
C THR A 259 -11.02 13.37 -26.70
N LEU A 260 -11.39 13.32 -25.42
CA LEU A 260 -11.63 12.12 -24.65
C LEU A 260 -13.11 11.98 -24.33
N LYS A 261 -13.63 10.75 -24.34
CA LYS A 261 -14.97 10.42 -23.87
C LYS A 261 -14.89 9.40 -22.74
N ARG A 262 -15.61 9.63 -21.65
CA ARG A 262 -15.68 8.67 -20.54
C ARG A 262 -16.40 7.41 -21.01
N ARG A 263 -15.79 6.25 -20.74
CA ARG A 263 -16.46 4.94 -20.93
C ARG A 263 -17.02 4.37 -19.65
N PHE A 264 -16.28 4.56 -18.55
CA PHE A 264 -16.66 4.08 -17.23
C PHE A 264 -16.33 5.14 -16.19
N GLY A 265 -17.29 5.40 -15.30
CA GLY A 265 -17.07 6.17 -14.07
C GLY A 265 -16.12 5.47 -13.11
N PRO A 266 -15.74 6.12 -12.01
CA PRO A 266 -14.91 5.49 -10.99
C PRO A 266 -15.59 4.20 -10.52
N LYS A 267 -14.86 3.07 -10.56
CA LYS A 267 -15.34 1.85 -9.89
C LYS A 267 -15.39 2.15 -8.39
N SER A 268 -16.57 1.99 -7.80
CA SER A 268 -16.83 2.21 -6.37
C SER A 268 -15.85 1.45 -5.51
#